data_AF-X1JU44-F1
#
_entry.id   AF-X1JU44-F1
#
_cell.length_a   1.000
_cell.length_b   1.000
_cell.length_c   1.000
_cell.angle_alpha   90.00
_cell.angle_beta   90.00
_cell.angle_gamma   90.00
#
_symmetry.space_group_name_H-M   'P 1'
#
loop_
_entity.id
_entity.type
_entity.pdbx_description
1 polymer ?
#
loop_
_entity_poly.entity_id
_entity_poly.type
_entity_poly.pdbx_seq_one_letter_code
_entity_poly.pdbx_strand_id
1 'polypeptide(L)'
;KLNDPSEFFRKLRHLLGKFDRSAAPFAYFYDRLLKLMPKKRFTQRGMLRIKKEVLKKLKTYYLWFRKPMDEISIQFYHDLYVIFFQPEKMTPKRKDLLEMLLSAHPDLKIYRELTLLLGELSRLPVEDIDGHQIDDLHENPSFSKKLNTAIKTIKKHKDNILRFVDFFKQHPNLLKSQRSTMEYYNQKFKQPFESGNNLLKKERLLGRLHTQLSGKIEWYLDEEVVI
;
A
#
# COMPACT_ATOMS: atom_id res chain seq x y z
N LYS A 1 -30.77 25.09 6.25
CA LYS A 1 -31.18 24.09 5.22
C LYS A 1 -31.89 24.84 4.09
N LEU A 2 -31.41 24.76 2.84
CA LEU A 2 -32.07 25.37 1.66
C LEU A 2 -33.28 24.52 1.25
N ASN A 3 -34.37 24.69 1.99
CA ASN A 3 -35.64 23.98 1.78
C ASN A 3 -36.65 24.81 0.98
N ASP A 4 -36.50 26.14 0.97
CA ASP A 4 -37.26 27.02 0.11
C ASP A 4 -36.68 27.04 -1.32
N PRO A 5 -37.49 26.69 -2.35
CA PRO A 5 -37.06 26.75 -3.74
C PRO A 5 -36.57 28.14 -4.17
N SER A 6 -37.20 29.22 -3.71
CA SER A 6 -36.86 30.58 -4.15
C SER A 6 -35.50 31.01 -3.63
N GLU A 7 -35.22 30.75 -2.35
CA GLU A 7 -33.93 30.99 -1.74
C GLU A 7 -32.83 30.13 -2.38
N PHE A 8 -33.12 28.87 -2.71
CA PHE A 8 -32.18 27.96 -3.38
C PHE A 8 -31.75 28.52 -4.74
N PHE A 9 -32.70 28.87 -5.61
CA PHE A 9 -32.39 29.35 -6.94
C PHE A 9 -31.69 30.71 -6.93
N ARG A 10 -32.03 31.59 -5.98
CA ARG A 10 -31.34 32.87 -5.77
C ARG A 10 -29.88 32.66 -5.38
N LYS A 11 -29.62 31.83 -4.36
CA LYS A 11 -28.25 31.53 -3.90
C LYS A 11 -27.43 30.81 -4.96
N LEU A 12 -28.03 29.87 -5.68
CA LEU A 12 -27.36 29.16 -6.77
C LEU A 12 -26.97 30.12 -7.90
N ARG A 13 -27.87 31.04 -8.31
CA ARG A 13 -27.55 32.05 -9.33
C ARG A 13 -26.43 32.99 -8.89
N HIS A 14 -26.45 33.44 -7.64
CA HIS A 14 -25.40 34.28 -7.07
C HIS A 14 -24.04 33.56 -7.03
N LEU A 15 -24.04 32.30 -6.60
CA LEU A 15 -22.82 31.48 -6.54
C LEU A 15 -22.27 31.19 -7.94
N LEU A 16 -23.15 30.88 -8.89
CA LEU A 16 -22.78 30.70 -10.29
C LEU A 16 -22.16 32.00 -10.85
N GLY A 17 -22.70 33.18 -10.51
CA GLY A 17 -22.19 34.48 -10.95
C GLY A 17 -20.80 34.87 -10.43
N LYS A 18 -20.24 34.14 -9.45
CA LYS A 18 -18.90 34.38 -8.90
C LYS A 18 -17.80 33.59 -9.59
N PHE A 19 -18.14 32.62 -10.44
CA PHE A 19 -17.12 31.82 -11.12
C PHE A 19 -16.51 32.60 -12.28
N ASP A 20 -15.17 32.55 -12.35
CA ASP A 20 -14.43 33.04 -13.50
C ASP A 20 -14.72 32.14 -14.72
N ARG A 21 -15.17 32.78 -15.80
CA ARG A 21 -15.57 32.12 -17.05
C ARG A 21 -14.40 31.93 -18.01
N SER A 22 -13.21 32.40 -17.65
CA SER A 22 -12.01 32.33 -18.49
C SER A 22 -11.46 30.91 -18.64
N ALA A 23 -11.69 30.02 -17.67
CA ALA A 23 -11.24 28.63 -17.72
C ALA A 23 -12.24 27.73 -18.49
N ALA A 24 -11.79 27.14 -19.59
CA ALA A 24 -12.58 26.33 -20.52
C ALA A 24 -13.48 25.24 -19.90
N PRO A 25 -13.09 24.51 -18.83
CA PRO A 25 -14.00 23.52 -18.23
C PRO A 25 -15.08 24.15 -17.31
N PHE A 26 -14.84 25.35 -16.77
CA PHE A 26 -15.80 26.06 -15.90
C PHE A 26 -16.91 26.73 -16.71
N ALA A 27 -16.58 27.35 -17.85
CA ALA A 27 -17.56 27.98 -18.73
C ALA A 27 -18.63 26.97 -19.20
N TYR A 28 -18.21 25.77 -19.61
CA TYR A 28 -19.12 24.72 -20.07
C TYR A 28 -20.02 24.15 -18.96
N PHE A 29 -19.48 23.99 -17.75
CA PHE A 29 -20.25 23.58 -16.57
C PHE A 29 -21.31 24.63 -16.22
N TYR A 30 -20.92 25.91 -16.23
CA TYR A 30 -21.77 27.05 -15.94
C TYR A 30 -22.93 27.18 -16.93
N ASP A 31 -22.66 27.17 -18.23
CA ASP A 31 -23.67 27.36 -19.28
C ASP A 31 -24.72 26.26 -19.26
N ARG A 32 -24.32 25.01 -18.99
CA ARG A 32 -25.24 23.88 -18.89
C ARG A 32 -26.14 23.99 -17.66
N LEU A 33 -25.62 24.44 -16.53
CA LEU A 33 -26.44 24.64 -15.32
C LEU A 33 -27.43 25.79 -15.48
N LEU A 34 -27.01 26.91 -16.08
CA LEU A 34 -27.92 28.02 -16.37
C LEU A 34 -29.07 27.62 -17.29
N LYS A 35 -28.82 26.84 -18.34
CA LYS A 35 -29.86 26.35 -19.26
C LYS A 35 -30.92 25.49 -18.58
N LEU A 36 -30.56 24.82 -17.48
CA LEU A 36 -31.47 23.99 -16.70
C LEU A 36 -32.31 24.79 -15.69
N MET A 37 -31.96 26.05 -15.41
CA MET A 37 -32.65 26.86 -14.41
C MET A 37 -34.09 27.18 -14.84
N PRO A 38 -35.10 27.00 -13.97
CA PRO A 38 -36.47 27.38 -14.27
C PRO A 38 -36.58 28.89 -14.51
N LYS A 39 -37.22 29.28 -15.63
CA LYS A 39 -37.36 30.69 -16.04
C LYS A 39 -38.56 31.41 -15.43
N LYS A 40 -39.61 30.68 -15.00
CA LYS A 40 -40.91 31.28 -14.62
C LYS A 40 -41.40 30.97 -13.19
N ARG A 41 -41.28 29.72 -12.72
CA ARG A 41 -41.71 29.35 -11.35
C ARG A 41 -40.71 28.42 -10.67
N PHE A 42 -40.43 28.68 -9.39
CA PHE A 42 -39.58 27.86 -8.53
C PHE A 42 -40.43 26.85 -7.78
N THR A 43 -40.30 25.57 -8.15
CA THR A 43 -41.04 24.47 -7.51
C THR A 43 -40.09 23.56 -6.74
N GLN A 44 -40.60 22.85 -5.73
CA GLN A 44 -39.82 21.89 -4.95
C GLN A 44 -39.29 20.74 -5.82
N ARG A 45 -40.11 20.24 -6.77
CA ARG A 45 -39.69 19.24 -7.77
C ARG A 45 -38.55 19.78 -8.66
N GLY A 46 -38.65 21.03 -9.11
CA GLY A 46 -37.60 21.71 -9.88
C GLY A 46 -36.30 21.86 -9.09
N MET A 47 -36.39 22.26 -7.82
CA MET A 47 -35.23 22.34 -6.91
C MET A 47 -34.53 20.98 -6.77
N LEU A 48 -35.28 19.90 -6.53
CA LEU A 48 -34.70 18.55 -6.39
C LEU A 48 -34.02 18.07 -7.68
N ARG A 49 -34.64 18.32 -8.84
CA ARG A 49 -34.06 18.00 -10.15
C ARG A 49 -32.72 18.74 -10.35
N ILE A 50 -32.67 20.02 -10.03
CA ILE A 50 -31.46 20.83 -10.21
C ILE A 50 -30.38 20.45 -9.21
N LYS A 51 -30.73 20.15 -7.95
CA LYS A 51 -29.77 19.58 -6.97
C LYS A 51 -29.12 18.30 -7.51
N LYS A 52 -29.92 17.38 -8.08
CA LYS A 52 -29.40 16.13 -8.68
C LYS A 52 -28.48 16.38 -9.88
N GLU A 53 -28.85 17.30 -10.76
CA GLU A 53 -28.02 17.67 -11.92
C GLU A 53 -26.72 18.37 -11.51
N VAL A 54 -26.77 19.30 -10.56
CA VAL A 54 -25.57 19.94 -10.00
C VAL A 54 -24.62 18.89 -9.42
N LEU A 55 -25.13 17.96 -8.60
CA LEU A 55 -24.32 16.87 -8.05
C LEU A 55 -23.72 15.99 -9.14
N LYS A 56 -24.51 15.61 -10.14
CA LYS A 56 -24.03 14.78 -11.28
C LYS A 56 -22.89 15.49 -12.02
N LYS A 57 -23.06 16.77 -12.33
CA LYS A 57 -22.07 17.57 -13.07
C LYS A 57 -20.82 17.82 -12.24
N LEU A 58 -20.95 18.11 -10.94
CA LEU A 58 -19.82 18.22 -10.03
C LEU A 58 -19.05 16.91 -9.96
N LYS A 59 -19.73 15.77 -9.84
CA LYS A 59 -19.08 14.45 -9.87
C LYS A 59 -18.31 14.21 -11.17
N THR A 60 -18.91 14.52 -12.32
CA THR A 60 -18.21 14.42 -13.62
C THR A 60 -16.99 15.33 -13.68
N TYR A 61 -17.10 16.55 -13.15
CA TYR A 61 -16.01 17.51 -13.09
C TYR A 61 -14.86 17.00 -12.20
N TYR A 62 -15.14 16.56 -10.98
CA TYR A 62 -14.14 15.93 -10.11
C TYR A 62 -13.47 14.72 -10.76
N LEU A 63 -14.24 13.88 -11.45
CA LEU A 63 -13.68 12.74 -12.18
C LEU A 63 -12.75 13.17 -13.32
N TRP A 64 -13.01 14.30 -13.97
CA TRP A 64 -12.17 14.81 -15.04
C TRP A 64 -10.77 15.23 -14.54
N PHE A 65 -10.67 15.82 -13.36
CA PHE A 65 -9.37 16.12 -12.73
C PHE A 65 -8.72 14.87 -12.13
N ARG A 66 -9.53 14.00 -11.54
CA ARG A 66 -9.02 12.81 -10.85
C ARG A 66 -8.45 11.78 -11.82
N LYS A 67 -9.08 11.55 -12.97
CA LYS A 67 -8.67 10.51 -13.91
C LYS A 67 -7.20 10.64 -14.36
N PRO A 68 -6.73 11.79 -14.85
CA PRO A 68 -5.32 11.96 -15.20
C PRO A 68 -4.38 11.71 -14.02
N MET A 69 -4.77 12.13 -12.81
CA MET A 69 -3.96 11.88 -11.60
C MET A 69 -3.90 10.40 -11.25
N ASP A 70 -5.03 9.69 -11.34
CA ASP A 70 -5.10 8.25 -11.11
C ASP A 70 -4.26 7.50 -12.17
N GLU A 71 -4.34 7.91 -13.45
CA GLU A 71 -3.54 7.35 -14.55
C GLU A 71 -2.03 7.55 -14.33
N ILE A 72 -1.60 8.75 -13.95
CA ILE A 72 -0.20 9.05 -13.59
C ILE A 72 0.22 8.19 -12.38
N SER A 73 -0.62 8.08 -11.35
CA SER A 73 -0.31 7.28 -10.17
C SER A 73 -0.18 5.79 -10.48
N ILE A 74 -1.03 5.26 -11.36
CA ILE A 74 -0.97 3.86 -11.80
C ILE A 74 0.31 3.63 -12.60
N GLN A 75 0.61 4.52 -13.55
CA GLN A 75 1.81 4.43 -14.36
C GLN A 75 3.07 4.50 -13.49
N PHE A 76 3.12 5.46 -12.56
CA PHE A 76 4.19 5.57 -11.58
C PHE A 76 4.39 4.27 -10.78
N TYR A 77 3.30 3.65 -10.30
CA TYR A 77 3.39 2.41 -9.54
C TYR A 77 3.98 1.26 -10.37
N HIS A 78 3.60 1.16 -11.65
CA HIS A 78 4.16 0.15 -12.55
C HIS A 78 5.66 0.40 -12.83
N ASP A 79 6.03 1.66 -13.04
CA ASP A 79 7.41 2.01 -13.40
C ASP A 79 8.35 1.98 -12.19
N LEU A 80 7.85 2.28 -10.98
CA LEU A 80 8.63 2.33 -9.74
C LEU A 80 9.42 1.03 -9.49
N TYR A 81 8.89 -0.10 -9.92
CA TYR A 81 9.56 -1.39 -9.75
C TYR A 81 10.94 -1.47 -10.42
N VAL A 82 11.19 -0.65 -11.45
CA VAL A 82 12.48 -0.61 -12.15
C VAL A 82 13.63 -0.25 -11.20
N ILE A 83 13.36 0.49 -10.13
CA ILE A 83 14.34 0.89 -9.11
C ILE A 83 14.92 -0.32 -8.38
N PHE A 84 14.17 -1.41 -8.27
CA PHE A 84 14.61 -2.60 -7.54
C PHE A 84 15.41 -3.60 -8.40
N PHE A 85 15.49 -3.40 -9.72
CA PHE A 85 16.26 -4.29 -10.57
C PHE A 85 17.75 -4.04 -10.45
N GLN A 86 18.49 -5.06 -10.07
CA GLN A 86 19.95 -4.99 -9.96
C GLN A 86 20.61 -4.88 -11.35
N PRO A 87 21.81 -4.29 -11.45
CA PRO A 87 22.43 -3.95 -12.74
C PRO A 87 22.53 -5.13 -13.72
N GLU A 88 22.71 -6.35 -13.22
CA GLU A 88 22.84 -7.57 -14.03
C GLU A 88 21.50 -8.01 -14.65
N LYS A 89 20.37 -7.60 -14.07
CA LYS A 89 19.01 -7.88 -14.55
C LYS A 89 18.40 -6.71 -15.31
N MET A 90 19.17 -5.68 -15.60
CA MET A 90 18.74 -4.48 -16.34
C MET A 90 18.87 -4.71 -17.85
N THR A 91 17.73 -4.88 -18.51
CA THR A 91 17.65 -4.84 -19.97
C THR A 91 17.78 -3.39 -20.47
N PRO A 92 18.13 -3.13 -21.74
CA PRO A 92 18.22 -1.78 -22.30
C PRO A 92 16.96 -0.95 -22.04
N LYS A 93 15.78 -1.52 -22.34
CA LYS A 93 14.48 -0.88 -22.08
C LYS A 93 14.28 -0.48 -20.61
N ARG A 94 14.77 -1.27 -19.66
CA ARG A 94 14.69 -0.95 -18.22
C ARG A 94 15.66 0.16 -17.82
N LYS A 95 16.83 0.25 -18.46
CA LYS A 95 17.78 1.34 -18.23
C LYS A 95 17.18 2.67 -18.66
N ASP A 96 16.60 2.72 -19.85
CA ASP A 96 15.94 3.92 -20.36
C ASP A 96 14.78 4.33 -19.44
N LEU A 97 13.94 3.36 -19.02
CA LEU A 97 12.85 3.62 -18.08
C LEU A 97 13.33 4.13 -16.73
N LEU A 98 14.41 3.55 -16.18
CA LEU A 98 15.01 4.01 -14.93
C LEU A 98 15.55 5.44 -15.07
N GLU A 99 16.22 5.76 -16.16
CA GLU A 99 16.77 7.09 -16.41
C GLU A 99 15.67 8.15 -16.52
N MET A 100 14.60 7.85 -17.28
CA MET A 100 13.43 8.73 -17.35
C MET A 100 12.77 8.92 -15.98
N LEU A 101 12.58 7.82 -15.23
CA LEU A 101 11.94 7.87 -13.92
C LEU A 101 12.75 8.70 -12.91
N LEU A 102 14.07 8.50 -12.86
CA LEU A 102 14.97 9.24 -11.97
C LEU A 102 15.14 10.70 -12.40
N SER A 103 14.95 11.01 -13.68
CA SER A 103 14.94 12.40 -14.18
C SER A 103 13.64 13.11 -13.80
N ALA A 104 12.50 12.43 -13.90
CA ALA A 104 11.20 12.95 -13.50
C ALA A 104 11.04 13.06 -11.97
N HIS A 105 11.68 12.16 -11.21
CA HIS A 105 11.60 12.10 -9.75
C HIS A 105 12.99 11.96 -9.13
N PRO A 106 13.76 13.06 -9.01
CA PRO A 106 15.14 13.03 -8.51
C PRO A 106 15.30 12.40 -7.11
N ASP A 107 14.30 12.56 -6.25
CA ASP A 107 14.30 11.99 -4.89
C ASP A 107 14.38 10.46 -4.87
N LEU A 108 13.98 9.80 -5.96
CA LEU A 108 14.05 8.35 -6.10
C LEU A 108 15.48 7.83 -6.29
N LYS A 109 16.46 8.70 -6.60
CA LYS A 109 17.88 8.31 -6.70
C LYS A 109 18.40 7.72 -5.39
N ILE A 110 17.98 8.28 -4.26
CA ILE A 110 18.38 7.78 -2.94
C ILE A 110 17.86 6.36 -2.70
N TYR A 111 16.61 6.08 -3.11
CA TYR A 111 16.04 4.74 -3.01
C TYR A 111 16.72 3.76 -3.96
N ARG A 112 17.16 4.23 -5.14
CA ARG A 112 17.95 3.43 -6.08
C ARG A 112 19.29 3.04 -5.47
N GLU A 113 20.03 4.00 -4.93
CA GLU A 113 21.33 3.77 -4.27
C GLU A 113 21.19 2.79 -3.11
N LEU A 114 20.21 3.00 -2.22
CA LEU A 114 19.92 2.07 -1.12
C LEU A 114 19.61 0.66 -1.61
N THR A 115 18.88 0.53 -2.72
CA THR A 115 18.53 -0.79 -3.27
C THR A 115 19.76 -1.48 -3.87
N LEU A 116 20.68 -0.73 -4.46
CA LEU A 116 21.95 -1.28 -4.95
C LEU A 116 22.80 -1.77 -3.78
N LEU A 117 22.99 -0.94 -2.75
CA LEU A 117 23.73 -1.29 -1.53
C LEU A 117 23.16 -2.54 -0.83
N LEU A 118 21.83 -2.60 -0.65
CA LEU A 118 21.17 -3.79 -0.07
C LEU A 118 21.27 -5.02 -0.98
N GLY A 119 21.23 -4.81 -2.30
CA GLY A 119 21.41 -5.86 -3.30
C GLY A 119 22.78 -6.49 -3.21
N GLU A 120 23.83 -5.67 -3.11
CA GLU A 120 25.22 -6.07 -2.89
C GLU A 120 25.35 -6.88 -1.60
N LEU A 121 24.85 -6.35 -0.47
CA LEU A 121 24.80 -7.04 0.82
C LEU A 121 24.22 -8.46 0.75
N SER A 122 23.09 -8.62 0.05
CA SER A 122 22.39 -9.90 -0.04
C SER A 122 23.09 -10.95 -0.92
N ARG A 123 24.07 -10.52 -1.71
CA ARG A 123 24.76 -11.34 -2.72
C ARG A 123 26.25 -11.49 -2.47
N LEU A 124 26.80 -10.65 -1.62
CA LEU A 124 28.18 -10.73 -1.17
C LEU A 124 28.41 -12.15 -0.63
N PRO A 125 29.45 -12.84 -1.13
CA PRO A 125 29.97 -14.02 -0.46
C PRO A 125 30.18 -13.69 1.02
N VAL A 126 29.93 -14.66 1.90
CA VAL A 126 30.08 -14.46 3.35
C VAL A 126 31.51 -14.03 3.69
N GLU A 127 32.44 -14.45 2.86
CA GLU A 127 33.86 -14.12 2.90
C GLU A 127 34.11 -12.60 2.83
N ASP A 128 33.32 -11.90 2.01
CA ASP A 128 33.49 -10.49 1.66
C ASP A 128 32.66 -9.55 2.56
N ILE A 129 31.89 -10.10 3.50
CA ILE A 129 31.19 -9.30 4.51
C ILE A 129 32.19 -8.92 5.62
N ASP A 130 32.46 -7.62 5.75
CA ASP A 130 33.36 -7.01 6.74
C ASP A 130 32.65 -5.95 7.60
N GLY A 131 31.41 -5.59 7.27
CA GLY A 131 30.55 -4.71 8.04
C GLY A 131 30.50 -3.25 7.56
N HIS A 132 31.38 -2.82 6.64
CA HIS A 132 31.30 -1.45 6.10
C HIS A 132 29.97 -1.23 5.39
N GLN A 133 29.44 -2.27 4.73
CA GLN A 133 28.18 -2.22 4.02
C GLN A 133 26.98 -1.90 4.94
N ILE A 134 27.09 -2.22 6.24
CA ILE A 134 26.07 -1.87 7.25
C ILE A 134 26.29 -0.44 7.75
N ASP A 135 27.54 0.00 7.86
CA ASP A 135 27.89 1.34 8.30
C ASP A 135 27.41 2.41 7.31
N ASP A 136 27.52 2.12 6.02
CA ASP A 136 27.10 2.96 4.90
C ASP A 136 25.58 3.19 4.84
N LEU A 137 24.78 2.41 5.58
CA LEU A 137 23.33 2.61 5.64
C LEU A 137 22.98 3.82 6.53
N HIS A 138 22.67 4.98 5.94
CA HIS A 138 22.31 6.17 6.72
C HIS A 138 20.79 6.33 6.89
N GLU A 139 20.36 6.68 8.11
CA GLU A 139 19.01 7.18 8.34
C GLU A 139 18.85 8.57 7.70
N ASN A 140 17.64 8.89 7.21
CA ASN A 140 17.34 10.21 6.68
C ASN A 140 15.96 10.67 7.17
N PRO A 141 15.78 11.92 7.64
CA PRO A 141 14.49 12.45 8.04
C PRO A 141 13.41 12.37 6.95
N SER A 142 13.79 12.39 5.67
CA SER A 142 12.87 12.28 4.53
C SER A 142 12.36 10.86 4.29
N PHE A 143 13.00 9.84 4.87
CA PHE A 143 12.59 8.46 4.70
C PHE A 143 11.36 8.12 5.52
N SER A 144 10.62 7.10 5.05
CA SER A 144 9.51 6.55 5.81
C SER A 144 9.99 6.02 7.17
N LYS A 145 9.14 6.12 8.19
CA LYS A 145 9.41 5.55 9.52
C LYS A 145 9.81 4.08 9.46
N LYS A 146 9.23 3.30 8.54
CA LYS A 146 9.54 1.88 8.34
C LYS A 146 10.98 1.67 7.87
N LEU A 147 11.43 2.48 6.91
CA LEU A 147 12.79 2.37 6.36
C LEU A 147 13.85 2.77 7.39
N ASN A 148 13.65 3.90 8.09
CA ASN A 148 14.56 4.30 9.17
C ASN A 148 14.63 3.25 10.29
N THR A 149 13.50 2.67 10.68
CA THR A 149 13.47 1.55 11.65
C THR A 149 14.23 0.33 11.14
N ALA A 150 14.10 -0.03 9.86
CA ALA A 150 14.84 -1.14 9.27
C ALA A 150 16.36 -0.89 9.31
N ILE A 151 16.81 0.30 8.88
CA ILE A 151 18.22 0.72 8.95
C ILE A 151 18.74 0.64 10.39
N LYS A 152 18.01 1.21 11.35
CA LYS A 152 18.33 1.12 12.78
C LYS A 152 18.47 -0.31 13.27
N THR A 153 17.57 -1.18 12.84
CA THR A 153 17.55 -2.59 13.27
C THR A 153 18.76 -3.34 12.72
N ILE A 154 19.11 -3.14 11.44
CA ILE A 154 20.30 -3.73 10.83
C ILE A 154 21.56 -3.24 11.55
N LYS A 155 21.69 -1.93 11.75
CA LYS A 155 22.83 -1.33 12.48
C LYS A 155 22.95 -1.85 13.91
N LYS A 156 21.84 -1.94 14.64
CA LYS A 156 21.80 -2.51 16.01
C LYS A 156 22.31 -3.95 16.06
N HIS A 157 22.06 -4.73 15.01
CA HIS A 157 22.45 -6.14 14.94
C HIS A 157 23.76 -6.38 14.18
N LYS A 158 24.52 -5.33 13.85
CA LYS A 158 25.80 -5.42 13.12
C LYS A 158 26.75 -6.45 13.75
N ASP A 159 27.01 -6.36 15.05
CA ASP A 159 27.94 -7.27 15.74
C ASP A 159 27.49 -8.72 15.65
N ASN A 160 26.18 -8.98 15.72
CA ASN A 160 25.64 -10.33 15.60
C ASN A 160 25.78 -10.85 14.17
N ILE A 161 25.61 -9.99 13.17
CA ILE A 161 25.81 -10.33 11.76
C ILE A 161 27.29 -10.67 11.52
N LEU A 162 28.23 -9.87 12.03
CA LEU A 162 29.67 -10.13 11.90
C LEU A 162 30.10 -11.41 12.64
N ARG A 163 29.61 -11.65 13.86
CA ARG A 163 29.85 -12.92 14.57
C ARG A 163 29.33 -14.13 13.80
N PHE A 164 28.19 -13.98 13.14
CA PHE A 164 27.64 -15.03 12.29
C PHE A 164 28.52 -15.30 11.07
N VAL A 165 29.05 -14.24 10.44
CA VAL A 165 30.03 -14.34 9.35
C VAL A 165 31.30 -15.05 9.81
N ASP A 166 31.87 -14.69 10.96
CA ASP A 166 33.07 -15.32 11.51
C ASP A 166 32.86 -16.80 11.82
N PHE A 167 31.74 -17.14 12.46
CA PHE A 167 31.37 -18.52 12.74
C PHE A 167 31.29 -19.35 11.45
N PHE A 168 30.72 -18.76 10.40
CA PHE A 168 30.59 -19.42 9.11
C PHE A 168 31.95 -19.66 8.44
N LYS A 169 32.84 -18.67 8.48
CA LYS A 169 34.22 -18.78 7.97
C LYS A 169 34.99 -19.91 8.66
N GLN A 170 34.76 -20.13 9.94
CA GLN A 170 35.37 -21.23 10.71
C GLN A 170 34.78 -22.62 10.39
N HIS A 171 33.59 -22.68 9.78
CA HIS A 171 32.87 -23.93 9.53
C HIS A 171 32.41 -24.07 8.06
N PRO A 172 33.34 -24.10 7.08
CA PRO A 172 33.04 -24.09 5.65
C PRO A 172 32.39 -25.39 5.14
N ASN A 173 32.27 -26.42 5.98
CA ASN A 173 31.67 -27.71 5.63
C ASN A 173 30.20 -27.86 6.08
N LEU A 174 29.62 -26.87 6.77
CA LEU A 174 28.21 -26.91 7.16
C LEU A 174 27.31 -27.04 5.92
N LEU A 175 26.14 -27.66 6.02
CA LEU A 175 25.25 -27.74 4.86
C LEU A 175 24.58 -26.38 4.57
N LYS A 176 24.27 -26.08 3.31
CA LYS A 176 23.64 -24.81 2.89
C LYS A 176 22.34 -24.48 3.66
N SER A 177 21.57 -25.48 4.06
CA SER A 177 20.36 -25.34 4.89
C SER A 177 20.65 -25.03 6.37
N GLN A 178 21.80 -25.47 6.90
CA GLN A 178 22.27 -25.14 8.25
C GLN A 178 22.93 -23.75 8.29
N ARG A 179 23.38 -23.28 7.13
CA ARG A 179 24.04 -22.00 6.86
C ARG A 179 23.10 -20.81 6.68
N SER A 180 21.85 -21.02 6.24
CA SER A 180 20.91 -19.94 5.90
C SER A 180 19.91 -19.59 7.02
N THR A 181 19.88 -20.37 8.09
CA THR A 181 18.70 -20.40 8.94
C THR A 181 19.06 -20.74 10.39
N MET A 182 18.95 -19.74 11.28
CA MET A 182 18.74 -19.97 12.73
C MET A 182 17.53 -20.91 12.96
N GLU A 183 16.67 -21.11 11.97
CA GLU A 183 15.61 -22.13 11.96
C GLU A 183 16.11 -23.56 12.10
N TYR A 184 17.33 -23.93 11.69
CA TYR A 184 17.84 -25.29 11.97
C TYR A 184 18.09 -25.51 13.46
N TYR A 185 18.76 -24.55 14.11
CA TYR A 185 18.95 -24.56 15.57
C TYR A 185 17.63 -24.40 16.32
N ASN A 186 16.74 -23.53 15.84
CA ASN A 186 15.39 -23.37 16.39
C ASN A 186 14.50 -24.59 16.14
N GLN A 187 14.68 -25.37 15.05
CA GLN A 187 13.93 -26.61 14.82
C GLN A 187 14.32 -27.68 15.84
N LYS A 188 15.62 -27.87 16.08
CA LYS A 188 16.08 -28.78 17.15
C LYS A 188 15.67 -28.29 18.54
N PHE A 189 15.71 -26.97 18.78
CA PHE A 189 15.25 -26.39 20.03
C PHE A 189 13.73 -26.50 20.21
N LYS A 190 12.94 -26.34 19.13
CA LYS A 190 11.48 -26.45 19.12
C LYS A 190 10.99 -27.90 19.09
N GLN A 191 11.78 -28.85 18.61
CA GLN A 191 11.40 -30.27 18.53
C GLN A 191 10.88 -30.85 19.86
N PRO A 192 11.55 -30.62 21.01
CA PRO A 192 11.02 -31.01 22.33
C PRO A 192 9.73 -30.29 22.72
N PHE A 193 9.54 -29.05 22.28
CA PHE A 193 8.32 -28.27 22.56
C PHE A 193 7.18 -28.61 21.62
N GLU A 194 7.45 -29.08 20.39
CA GLU A 194 6.44 -29.55 19.44
C GLU A 194 5.97 -30.97 19.78
N SER A 195 6.86 -31.83 20.28
CA SER A 195 6.49 -33.13 20.84
C SER A 195 5.66 -32.98 22.12
N GLY A 196 5.95 -31.98 22.96
CA GLY A 196 5.13 -31.62 24.11
C GLY A 196 3.81 -30.89 23.78
N ASN A 197 3.79 -29.97 22.81
CA ASN A 197 2.60 -29.18 22.46
C ASN A 197 1.58 -29.91 21.57
N ASN A 198 1.93 -31.03 20.95
CA ASN A 198 0.95 -31.83 20.21
C ASN A 198 -0.04 -32.56 21.14
N LEU A 199 0.23 -32.67 22.44
CA LEU A 199 -0.73 -33.16 23.44
C LEU A 199 -1.76 -32.09 23.86
N LEU A 200 -1.47 -30.79 23.68
CA LEU A 200 -2.32 -29.68 24.13
C LEU A 200 -3.26 -29.11 23.05
N LYS A 201 -3.24 -29.64 21.82
CA LYS A 201 -4.05 -29.12 20.70
C LYS A 201 -5.52 -29.55 20.74
N LYS A 202 -5.86 -30.73 21.26
CA LYS A 202 -7.25 -31.24 21.22
C LYS A 202 -8.19 -30.44 22.12
N GLU A 203 -7.77 -30.14 23.35
CA GLU A 203 -8.58 -29.39 24.33
C GLU A 203 -8.77 -27.92 23.94
N ARG A 204 -7.73 -27.27 23.38
CA ARG A 204 -7.86 -25.90 22.85
C ARG A 204 -8.71 -25.82 21.57
N LEU A 205 -8.68 -26.86 20.72
CA LEU A 205 -9.55 -26.92 19.55
C LEU A 205 -11.02 -27.10 19.95
N LEU A 206 -11.29 -27.95 20.94
CA LEU A 206 -12.62 -28.13 21.54
C LEU A 206 -13.11 -26.85 22.22
N GLY A 207 -12.25 -26.17 22.98
CA GLY A 207 -12.58 -24.88 23.60
C GLY A 207 -12.92 -23.79 22.57
N ARG A 208 -12.20 -23.74 21.44
CA ARG A 208 -12.50 -22.82 20.33
C ARG A 208 -13.79 -23.17 19.59
N LEU A 209 -14.05 -24.46 19.34
CA LEU A 209 -15.33 -24.90 18.75
C LEU A 209 -16.50 -24.55 19.66
N HIS A 210 -16.36 -24.75 20.98
CA HIS A 210 -17.41 -24.47 21.95
C HIS A 210 -17.71 -22.97 22.12
N THR A 211 -16.70 -22.11 21.94
CA THR A 211 -16.84 -20.63 21.98
C THR A 211 -17.23 -20.01 20.65
N GLN A 212 -16.93 -20.65 19.52
CA GLN A 212 -17.42 -20.20 18.20
C GLN A 212 -18.88 -20.61 17.93
N LEU A 213 -19.36 -21.68 18.58
CA LEU A 213 -20.73 -22.21 18.44
C LEU A 213 -21.69 -21.73 19.53
N SER A 214 -21.38 -20.62 20.21
CA SER A 214 -22.30 -19.94 21.13
C SER A 214 -23.45 -19.21 20.42
N GLY A 215 -23.56 -19.33 19.09
CA GLY A 215 -24.79 -19.09 18.34
C GLY A 215 -25.51 -20.42 18.16
N LYS A 216 -26.76 -20.52 18.66
CA LYS A 216 -27.64 -21.69 18.52
C LYS A 216 -27.47 -22.41 17.19
N ILE A 217 -27.00 -23.65 17.23
CA ILE A 217 -27.20 -24.60 16.13
C ILE A 217 -28.60 -25.17 16.32
N GLU A 218 -29.58 -24.61 15.61
CA GLU A 218 -30.89 -25.25 15.45
C GLU A 218 -30.74 -26.34 14.39
N TRP A 219 -30.97 -27.59 14.80
CA TRP A 219 -30.94 -28.75 13.91
C TRP A 219 -32.24 -28.74 13.08
N TYR A 220 -32.17 -28.29 11.84
CA TYR A 220 -33.23 -28.49 10.85
C TYR A 220 -33.01 -29.82 10.13
N LEU A 221 -33.23 -30.91 10.85
CA LEU A 221 -33.58 -32.19 10.28
C LEU A 221 -34.88 -32.60 10.96
N ASP A 222 -35.99 -32.14 10.37
CA ASP A 222 -37.26 -32.82 10.55
C ASP A 222 -37.08 -34.20 9.94
N GLU A 223 -37.00 -35.22 10.80
CA GLU A 223 -37.94 -36.34 10.77
C GLU A 223 -37.57 -37.30 11.90
N GLU A 224 -38.54 -37.43 12.81
CA GLU A 224 -38.64 -38.55 13.73
C GLU A 224 -38.54 -39.86 12.95
N VAL A 225 -37.56 -40.68 13.30
CA VAL A 225 -37.77 -42.13 13.27
C VAL A 225 -37.67 -42.59 14.71
N VAL A 226 -38.81 -42.52 15.39
CA VAL A 226 -39.09 -43.38 16.55
C VAL A 226 -39.72 -44.65 15.97
N ILE A 227 -38.91 -45.73 15.93
CA ILE A 227 -39.27 -47.14 15.70
C ILE A 227 -40.12 -47.44 14.44
#